data_AF-A0A0D0A3F5-F1
#
_entry.id   AF-A0A0D0A3F5-F1
#
_cell.length_a   1.000
_cell.length_b   1.000
_cell.length_c   1.000
_cell.angle_alpha   90.00
_cell.angle_beta   90.00
_cell.angle_gamma   90.00
#
_symmetry.space_group_name_H-M   'P 1'
#
loop_
_entity.id
_entity.type
_entity.pdbx_description
1 polymer ?
#
loop_
_entity_poly.entity_id
_entity_poly.type
_entity_poly.pdbx_seq_one_letter_code
_entity_poly.pdbx_strand_id
1 'polypeptide(L)' 'ELKSEQLAFTPIHGNHSGTNIGQILIENIDKYGIRTKLRWFTADNATNNYTAIETVVDSIDPSGEKWNPIKHRVRYI' A
#
# COMPACT_ATOMS: atom_id res chain seq x y z
N GLU A 1 -6.34 -5.75 22.97
CA GLU A 1 -6.27 -4.29 22.78
C GLU A 1 -5.79 -4.00 21.36
N LEU A 2 -6.40 -3.04 20.66
CA LEU A 2 -5.98 -2.62 19.33
C LEU A 2 -4.80 -1.65 19.47
N LYS A 3 -3.74 -1.82 18.66
CA LYS A 3 -2.55 -0.95 18.68
C LYS A 3 -2.35 -0.31 17.31
N SER A 4 -1.86 0.92 17.31
CA SER A 4 -1.50 1.68 16.11
C SER A 4 -0.09 2.23 16.28
N GLU A 5 0.76 2.04 15.28
CA GLU A 5 2.13 2.54 15.27
C GLU A 5 2.43 3.19 13.91
N GLN A 6 3.14 4.30 13.92
CA GLN A 6 3.62 4.91 12.67
C GLN A 6 4.91 4.23 12.23
N LEU A 7 4.84 3.46 11.14
CA LEU A 7 6.01 2.77 10.62
C LEU A 7 6.89 3.67 9.76
N ALA A 8 6.31 4.59 8.98
CA ALA A 8 7.07 5.43 8.06
C ALA A 8 6.49 6.84 7.92
N PHE A 9 7.36 7.80 7.61
CA PHE A 9 7.04 9.16 7.18
C PHE A 9 8.06 9.61 6.14
N THR A 10 8.13 8.86 5.04
CA THR A 10 9.15 9.03 4.01
C THR A 10 8.76 10.17 3.06
N PRO A 11 9.64 11.15 2.81
CA PRO A 11 9.37 12.19 1.83
C PRO A 11 9.26 11.57 0.42
N ILE A 12 8.32 12.10 -0.37
CA ILE A 12 8.20 11.71 -1.77
C ILE A 12 9.14 12.61 -2.59
N HIS A 13 10.12 11.99 -3.25
CA HIS A 13 10.98 12.67 -4.20
C HIS A 13 10.51 12.39 -5.63
N GLY A 14 10.53 13.40 -6.49
CA GLY A 14 10.08 13.28 -7.89
C GLY A 14 8.56 13.46 -8.05
N ASN A 15 7.99 12.80 -9.05
CA ASN A 15 6.57 12.95 -9.39
C ASN A 15 5.66 12.28 -8.34
N HIS A 16 4.56 12.93 -7.96
CA HIS A 16 3.53 12.38 -7.07
C HIS A 16 2.60 11.37 -7.76
N SER A 17 3.15 10.56 -8.67
CA SER A 17 2.41 9.48 -9.32
C SER A 17 2.16 8.34 -8.33
N GLY A 18 1.05 7.63 -8.51
CA GLY A 18 0.74 6.48 -7.66
C GLY A 18 1.81 5.40 -7.71
N THR A 19 2.42 5.15 -8.87
CA THR A 19 3.53 4.20 -9.01
C THR A 19 4.73 4.59 -8.14
N ASN A 20 5.10 5.88 -8.10
CA ASN A 20 6.20 6.34 -7.26
C ASN A 20 5.88 6.17 -5.76
N ILE A 21 4.66 6.55 -5.35
CA ILE A 21 4.17 6.33 -3.99
C ILE A 21 4.21 4.83 -3.63
N GLY A 22 3.76 3.97 -4.55
CA GLY A 22 3.78 2.52 -4.38
C GLY A 22 5.19 1.95 -4.19
N GLN A 23 6.18 2.42 -4.96
CA GLN A 23 7.58 2.03 -4.79
C GLN A 23 8.11 2.43 -3.41
N ILE A 24 7.87 3.66 -2.98
CA ILE A 24 8.26 4.13 -1.63
C ILE A 24 7.60 3.28 -0.53
N LEU A 25 6.34 2.88 -0.71
CA LEU A 25 5.66 1.99 0.23
C LEU A 25 6.31 0.60 0.27
N ILE A 26 6.64 0.02 -0.89
CA ILE A 26 7.32 -1.29 -0.99
C ILE A 26 8.66 -1.25 -0.25
N GLU A 27 9.47 -0.20 -0.45
CA GLU A 27 10.74 -0.03 0.24
C GLU A 27 10.58 -0.01 1.78
N ASN A 28 9.56 0.69 2.28
CA ASN A 28 9.27 0.70 3.71
C ASN A 28 8.76 -0.66 4.20
N ILE A 29 7.87 -1.31 3.46
CA ILE A 29 7.37 -2.67 3.77
C ILE A 29 8.55 -3.65 3.90
N ASP A 30 9.53 -3.55 3.01
CA ASP A 30 10.74 -4.38 3.00
C ASP A 30 11.65 -4.06 4.17
N LYS A 31 11.88 -2.77 4.43
CA LYS A 31 12.67 -2.29 5.58
C LYS A 31 12.16 -2.87 6.91
N TYR A 32 10.84 -3.01 7.08
CA TYR A 32 10.24 -3.56 8.29
C TYR A 32 10.02 -5.09 8.24
N GLY A 33 10.29 -5.74 7.11
CA GLY A 33 10.11 -7.20 6.96
C GLY A 33 8.66 -7.66 7.10
N ILE A 34 7.69 -6.83 6.65
CA ILE A 34 6.26 -7.06 6.90
C ILE A 34 5.46 -7.50 5.66
N ARG A 35 6.10 -7.86 4.54
CA ARG A 35 5.42 -8.30 3.31
C ARG A 35 4.28 -9.30 3.56
N THR A 36 4.50 -10.30 4.41
CA THR A 36 3.53 -11.38 4.70
C THR A 36 2.42 -10.98 5.67
N LYS A 37 2.48 -9.78 6.26
CA LYS A 37 1.55 -9.27 7.26
C LYS A 37 0.56 -8.24 6.70
N LEU A 38 0.70 -7.87 5.43
CA LEU A 38 -0.19 -6.93 4.77
C LEU A 38 -1.52 -7.59 4.42
N ARG A 39 -2.63 -6.87 4.67
CA ARG A 39 -3.97 -7.34 4.31
C ARG A 39 -4.84 -6.22 3.76
N TRP A 40 -4.96 -5.13 4.50
CA TRP A 40 -5.92 -4.07 4.21
C TRP A 40 -5.21 -2.74 3.97
N PHE A 41 -5.70 -1.99 2.99
CA PHE A 41 -5.28 -0.63 2.74
C PHE A 41 -6.44 0.34 2.95
N THR A 42 -6.15 1.43 3.64
CA THR A 42 -7.06 2.57 3.82
C THR A 42 -6.35 3.80 3.31
N ALA A 43 -6.97 4.48 2.34
CA ALA A 43 -6.51 5.73 1.76
C ALA A 43 -7.74 6.55 1.33
N ASP A 44 -7.55 7.84 1.07
CA ASP A 44 -8.61 8.69 0.52
C ASP A 44 -8.99 8.28 -0.93
N ASN A 45 -9.94 9.00 -1.54
CA ASN A 45 -10.48 8.68 -2.87
C ASN A 45 -9.63 9.24 -4.04
N ALA A 46 -8.37 9.63 -3.81
CA ALA A 46 -7.51 10.13 -4.88
C ALA A 46 -7.03 9.01 -5.81
N THR A 47 -7.02 9.26 -7.13
CA THR A 47 -6.66 8.25 -8.14
C THR A 47 -5.24 7.71 -7.99
N ASN A 48 -4.29 8.56 -7.58
CA ASN A 48 -2.92 8.12 -7.35
C ASN A 48 -2.80 7.13 -6.18
N ASN A 49 -3.67 7.19 -5.17
CA ASN A 49 -3.71 6.19 -4.11
C ASN A 49 -4.18 4.83 -4.62
N TYR A 50 -4.99 4.78 -5.68
CA TYR A 50 -5.34 3.51 -6.34
C TYR A 50 -4.16 2.89 -7.03
N THR A 51 -3.51 3.66 -7.89
CA THR A 51 -2.32 3.19 -8.60
C THR A 51 -1.20 2.81 -7.63
N ALA A 52 -1.08 3.50 -6.49
CA ALA A 52 -0.11 3.14 -5.45
C ALA A 52 -0.42 1.78 -4.81
N ILE A 53 -1.68 1.53 -4.43
CA ILE A 53 -2.09 0.24 -3.86
C ILE A 53 -1.91 -0.88 -4.89
N GLU A 54 -2.31 -0.68 -6.14
CA GLU A 54 -2.08 -1.65 -7.24
C GLU A 54 -0.60 -1.97 -7.39
N THR A 55 0.26 -0.94 -7.42
CA THR A 55 1.72 -1.12 -7.50
C THR A 55 2.27 -1.96 -6.35
N VAL A 56 1.78 -1.74 -5.12
CA VAL A 56 2.19 -2.53 -3.94
C VAL A 56 1.72 -3.97 -4.07
N VAL A 57 0.45 -4.18 -4.44
CA VAL A 57 -0.16 -5.51 -4.59
C VAL A 57 0.57 -6.34 -5.62
N ASP A 58 0.82 -5.79 -6.80
CA ASP A 58 1.54 -6.46 -7.89
C ASP A 58 2.95 -6.91 -7.44
N SER A 59 3.56 -6.19 -6.49
CA SER A 59 4.86 -6.55 -5.92
C SER A 59 4.80 -7.65 -4.86
N ILE A 60 3.77 -7.67 -4.01
CA ILE A 60 3.70 -8.58 -2.85
C ILE A 60 2.90 -9.85 -3.11
N ASP A 61 1.99 -9.81 -4.08
CA ASP A 61 1.11 -10.91 -4.48
C ASP A 61 0.95 -10.95 -6.01
N PRO A 62 2.04 -11.22 -6.75
CA PRO A 62 2.01 -11.21 -8.22
C PRO A 62 1.08 -12.27 -8.83
N SER A 63 0.66 -13.28 -8.07
CA SER A 63 -0.34 -14.25 -8.51
C SER A 63 -1.79 -13.76 -8.34
N GLY A 64 -2.02 -12.71 -7.55
CA GLY A 64 -3.35 -12.19 -7.23
C GLY A 64 -4.23 -13.14 -6.40
N GLU A 65 -3.66 -14.22 -5.86
CA GLU A 65 -4.42 -15.22 -5.10
C GLU A 65 -4.74 -14.78 -3.66
N LYS A 66 -3.88 -13.96 -3.07
CA LYS A 66 -3.98 -13.53 -1.67
C LYS A 66 -4.67 -12.18 -1.54
N TRP A 67 -4.65 -11.35 -2.58
CA TRP A 67 -5.22 -10.02 -2.56
C TRP A 67 -6.42 -9.87 -3.49
N ASN A 68 -7.57 -9.50 -2.92
CA ASN A 68 -8.77 -9.18 -3.69
C ASN A 68 -9.09 -7.67 -3.57
N PRO A 69 -9.08 -6.91 -4.67
CA PRO A 69 -9.24 -5.45 -4.65
C PRO A 69 -10.56 -4.96 -4.07
N ILE A 70 -11.62 -5.72 -4.28
CA ILE A 70 -12.96 -5.38 -3.81
C ILE A 70 -13.07 -5.67 -2.32
N LYS A 71 -12.49 -6.78 -1.88
CA LYS A 71 -12.59 -7.21 -0.48
C LYS A 71 -11.58 -6.56 0.41
N HIS A 72 -10.39 -6.18 -0.04
CA HIS A 72 -9.28 -5.72 0.82
C HIS A 72 -9.08 -4.22 0.85
N ARG A 73 -10.10 -3.49 0.40
CA ARG A 73 -10.11 -2.04 0.37
C ARG A 73 -11.33 -1.50 1.10
N VAL A 74 -11.07 -0.61 2.06
CA VAL A 74 -12.13 0.15 2.72
C VAL A 74 -12.31 1.48 1.96
N ARG A 75 -13.53 1.75 1.50
CA ARG A 75 -13.94 3.06 0.97
C ARG A 75 -14.96 3.65 1.94
N TYR A 76 -14.76 4.89 2.36
CA TYR A 76 -15.88 5.68 2.90
C TYR A 76 -16.67 6.27 1.73
N ILE A 77 -17.99 6.10 1.78
CA ILE A 77 -18.96 6.72 0.86
C ILE A 77 -19.32 8.09 1.40
#